data_AF-X1P4R1-F1
#
_entry.id   AF-X1P4R1-F1
#
_cell.length_a   1.000
_cell.length_b   1.000
_cell.length_c   1.000
_cell.angle_alpha   90.00
_cell.angle_beta   90.00
_cell.angle_gamma   90.00
#
_symmetry.space_group_name_H-M   'P 1'
#
loop_
_entity.id
_entity.type
_entity.pdbx_description
1 polymer ?
#
loop_
_entity_poly.entity_id
_entity_poly.type
_entity_poly.pdbx_seq_one_letter_code
_entity_poly.pdbx_strand_id
1 'polypeptide(L)' 'MKEKILLSHGSGGRLSHQLIKELFLKKFDNSLLEKLGDSAIF' A
#
# COMPACT_ATOMS: atom_id res chain seq x y z
N MET A 1 -17.51 -11.16 -9.05
CA MET A 1 -16.17 -11.78 -9.11
C MET A 1 -15.42 -11.39 -7.85
N LYS A 2 -14.64 -12.29 -7.24
CA LYS A 2 -13.80 -11.95 -6.08
C LYS A 2 -12.63 -11.10 -6.57
N GLU A 3 -12.32 -10.01 -5.87
CA GLU A 3 -11.03 -9.34 -6.06
C GLU A 3 -9.89 -10.32 -5.79
N LYS A 4 -8.87 -10.28 -6.64
CA LYS A 4 -7.70 -11.17 -6.56
C LYS A 4 -6.43 -10.33 -6.57
N ILE A 5 -5.44 -10.80 -5.83
CA ILE A 5 -4.09 -10.28 -5.95
C ILE A 5 -3.49 -10.79 -7.27
N LEU A 6 -3.06 -9.85 -8.10
CA LEU A 6 -2.37 -10.07 -9.38
C LEU A 6 -0.87 -9.79 -9.23
N LEU A 7 -0.04 -10.35 -10.12
CA LEU A 7 1.40 -10.05 -10.16
C LEU A 7 1.71 -8.55 -10.26
N SER A 8 0.87 -7.79 -10.97
CA SER A 8 1.02 -6.33 -11.09
C SER A 8 0.87 -5.57 -9.76
N HIS A 9 0.29 -6.18 -8.73
CA HIS A 9 0.28 -5.62 -7.38
C HIS A 9 1.63 -5.79 -6.66
N GLY A 10 2.52 -6.66 -7.16
CA GLY A 10 3.87 -6.88 -6.64
C GLY A 10 4.99 -6.27 -7.48
N SER A 11 4.68 -5.64 -8.63
CA SER A 11 5.69 -5.12 -9.56
C SER A 11 6.23 -3.74 -9.17
N GLY A 12 5.75 -3.12 -8.08
CA GLY A 12 6.14 -1.79 -7.63
C GLY A 12 5.48 -0.63 -8.39
N GLY A 13 4.56 -0.93 -9.32
CA GLY A 13 3.89 0.08 -10.15
C GLY A 13 2.60 0.65 -9.54
N ARG A 14 1.73 1.17 -10.41
CA ARG A 14 0.44 1.78 -10.02
C ARG A 14 -0.42 0.88 -9.13
N LEU A 15 -0.58 -0.39 -9.50
CA LEU A 15 -1.42 -1.32 -8.74
C LEU A 15 -0.82 -1.70 -7.39
N SER A 16 0.52 -1.78 -7.28
CA SER A 16 1.20 -1.92 -5.98
C SER A 16 0.89 -0.72 -5.07
N HIS A 17 1.05 0.49 -5.61
CA HIS A 17 0.85 1.71 -4.84
C HIS A 17 -0.62 1.93 -4.44
N GLN A 18 -1.55 1.55 -5.32
CA GLN A 18 -2.99 1.58 -5.04
C GLN A 18 -3.35 0.60 -3.90
N LEU A 19 -2.85 -0.64 -3.96
CA LEU A 19 -3.07 -1.63 -2.89
C LEU A 19 -2.52 -1.14 -1.54
N ILE A 20 -1.34 -0.53 -1.53
CA ILE A 20 -0.75 0.07 -0.33
C ILE A 20 -1.67 1.15 0.25
N LYS A 21 -2.18 2.08 -0.57
CA LYS A 21 -3.02 3.19 -0.11
C LYS A 21 -4.42 2.74 0.33
N GLU A 22 -5.09 1.95 -0.50
CA GLU A 22 -6.52 1.66 -0.35
C GLU A 22 -6.81 0.56 0.68
N LEU A 23 -5.87 -0.37 0.87
CA LEU A 23 -6.01 -1.45 1.84
C LEU A 23 -5.13 -1.21 3.07
N PHE A 24 -3.81 -1.18 2.90
CA PHE A 24 -2.89 -1.21 4.06
C PHE A 24 -2.89 0.12 4.83
N LEU A 25 -2.68 1.25 4.16
CA LEU A 25 -2.62 2.55 4.81
C LEU A 25 -3.96 2.89 5.48
N LYS A 26 -5.09 2.64 4.79
CA LYS A 26 -6.43 2.83 5.35
C LYS A 26 -6.72 1.95 6.58
N LYS A 27 -6.14 0.74 6.66
CA LYS A 27 -6.38 -0.18 7.77
C LYS A 27 -5.47 0.05 8.96
N PHE A 28 -4.24 0.53 8.72
CA PHE A 28 -3.27 0.79 9.78
C PHE A 28 -3.33 2.22 10.33
N ASP A 29 -3.79 3.18 9.53
CA ASP A 29 -4.19 4.54 9.93
C ASP A 29 -3.33 5.18 11.02
N ASN A 30 -2.05 5.44 10.70
CA ASN A 30 -1.12 6.09 11.61
C ASN A 30 -0.15 7.02 10.88
N SER A 31 0.33 8.01 11.60
CA SER A 31 1.18 9.10 11.07
C SER A 31 2.57 8.64 10.62
N LEU A 32 3.07 7.50 11.13
CA LEU A 32 4.36 6.96 10.70
C LEU A 32 4.27 6.42 9.27
N LEU A 33 3.19 5.72 8.93
CA LEU A 33 3.00 5.09 7.63
C LEU A 33 2.41 6.03 6.57
N GLU A 34 1.72 7.10 6.96
CA GLU A 34 1.11 8.08 6.04
C GLU A 34 2.12 8.70 5.05
N LYS A 35 3.38 8.81 5.46
CA LYS A 35 4.45 9.40 4.63
C LYS A 35 4.81 8.57 3.40
N LEU A 36 4.57 7.25 3.41
CA LEU A 36 4.89 6.32 2.32
C LEU A 36 6.31 6.50 1.72
N GLY A 37 7.28 6.86 2.58
CA GLY A 37 8.69 6.94 2.21
C GLY A 37 9.41 5.59 2.37
N ASP A 38 10.71 5.58 2.13
CA ASP A 38 11.52 4.35 2.19
C ASP A 38 11.61 3.76 3.61
N SER A 39 11.35 4.56 4.66
CA SER A 39 11.37 4.15 6.06
C SER A 39 10.51 5.06 6.93
N ALA A 40 10.05 4.54 8.08
CA ALA A 40 9.42 5.32 9.13
C ALA A 40 10.48 5.89 10.09
N ILE A 41 10.24 7.09 10.61
CA ILE A 41 11.09 7.77 11.61
C ILE A 41 10.23 8.05 12.85
N PHE A 42 10.70 7.68 14.03
CA PHE A 42 9.99 7.73 15.31
C PHE A 42 10.72 8.59 16.35
#